data_AF-A0A316WW52-F1
#
_entry.id   AF-A0A316WW52-F1
#
_cell.length_a   1.000
_cell.length_b   1.000
_cell.length_c   1.000
_cell.angle_alpha   90.00
_cell.angle_beta   90.00
_cell.angle_gamma   90.00
#
_symmetry.space_group_name_H-M   'P 1'
#
loop_
_entity.id
_entity.type
_entity.pdbx_description
1 polymer ?
#
loop_
_entity_poly.entity_id
_entity_poly.type
_entity_poly.pdbx_seq_one_letter_code
_entity_poly.pdbx_strand_id
1 'polypeptide(L)'
;MRAYKLITLFLISFSCIACGQNTNKEKHQTSKKQTIMDLSKITDPSVKQAIEALQNGDKSWYSFFTENPTMTDDGQHVDFKSFFSNALGNEKFLSIDRVENDGKDIYGNFQAGKWGTFPVFFRFHKNAEGKFERLDIGQNK
;
A
#
# COMPACT_ATOMS: atom_id res chain seq x y z
N MET A 1 -84.70 28.92 -21.52
CA MET A 1 -84.07 29.83 -22.50
C MET A 1 -82.89 30.53 -21.84
N ARG A 2 -81.77 30.67 -22.57
CA ARG A 2 -80.51 31.41 -22.23
C ARG A 2 -79.63 30.66 -21.19
N ALA A 3 -78.56 29.94 -21.50
CA ALA A 3 -77.42 30.05 -22.41
C ALA A 3 -76.16 30.71 -21.80
N TYR A 4 -75.06 29.94 -21.84
CA TYR A 4 -73.63 30.27 -21.71
C TYR A 4 -73.11 30.65 -20.30
N LYS A 5 -71.86 30.37 -19.86
CA LYS A 5 -70.58 30.13 -20.54
C LYS A 5 -69.67 29.17 -19.73
N LEU A 6 -68.82 28.44 -20.46
CA LEU A 6 -67.65 27.74 -19.93
C LEU A 6 -66.66 28.71 -19.26
N ILE A 7 -66.09 28.30 -18.12
CA ILE A 7 -64.72 28.66 -17.73
C ILE A 7 -64.04 27.38 -17.24
N THR A 8 -63.16 26.84 -18.07
CA THR A 8 -62.31 25.69 -17.76
C THR A 8 -61.16 26.16 -16.87
N LEU A 9 -61.15 25.72 -15.61
CA LEU A 9 -60.07 26.00 -14.67
C LEU A 9 -58.95 24.95 -14.86
N PHE A 10 -57.80 25.37 -15.36
CA PHE A 10 -56.61 24.54 -15.50
C PHE A 10 -55.93 24.43 -14.12
N LEU A 11 -56.10 23.30 -13.42
CA LEU A 11 -55.35 22.99 -12.19
C LEU A 11 -54.22 22.04 -12.53
N ILE A 12 -53.01 22.61 -12.70
CA ILE A 12 -51.76 21.86 -12.77
C ILE A 12 -51.36 21.54 -11.33
N SER A 13 -51.56 20.30 -10.90
CA SER A 13 -50.98 19.78 -9.67
C SER A 13 -49.50 19.48 -9.91
N PHE A 14 -48.64 20.43 -9.57
CA PHE A 14 -47.20 20.21 -9.42
C PHE A 14 -46.97 19.60 -8.03
N SER A 15 -46.85 18.28 -7.96
CA SER A 15 -46.43 17.60 -6.74
C SER A 15 -44.93 17.78 -6.59
N CYS A 16 -44.51 18.73 -5.77
CA CYS A 16 -43.13 18.83 -5.30
C CYS A 16 -42.84 17.59 -4.43
N ILE A 17 -42.07 16.64 -4.97
CA ILE A 17 -41.43 15.61 -4.13
C ILE A 17 -40.31 16.33 -3.37
N ALA A 18 -40.60 16.68 -2.12
CA ALA A 18 -39.61 17.08 -1.14
C ALA A 18 -38.84 15.84 -0.70
N CYS A 19 -37.62 15.65 -1.19
CA CYS A 19 -36.64 14.81 -0.51
C CYS A 19 -35.85 15.71 0.44
N GLY A 20 -36.04 15.45 1.74
CA GLY A 20 -35.39 16.17 2.83
C GLY A 20 -33.87 16.17 2.71
N GLN A 21 -33.29 17.32 3.00
CA GLN A 21 -31.86 17.51 3.16
C GLN A 21 -31.39 16.78 4.42
N ASN A 22 -30.67 15.68 4.26
CA ASN A 22 -29.73 15.25 5.28
C ASN A 22 -28.46 16.06 5.10
N THR A 23 -28.27 17.09 5.94
CA THR A 23 -26.97 17.73 6.11
C THR A 23 -26.02 16.77 6.81
N ASN A 24 -25.45 15.83 6.06
CA ASN A 24 -24.16 15.27 6.43
C ASN A 24 -23.11 16.29 5.99
N LYS A 25 -22.47 16.92 6.97
CA LYS A 25 -21.20 17.61 6.76
C LYS A 25 -20.18 16.57 6.34
N GLU A 26 -20.08 16.32 5.04
CA GLU A 26 -18.92 15.67 4.46
C GLU A 26 -17.74 16.62 4.64
N LYS A 27 -16.98 16.40 5.71
CA LYS A 27 -15.58 16.78 5.72
C LYS A 27 -14.96 16.05 4.53
N HIS A 28 -14.63 16.79 3.48
CA HIS A 28 -13.63 16.39 2.50
C HIS A 28 -12.32 16.11 3.25
N GLN A 29 -12.19 14.91 3.80
CA GLN A 29 -10.89 14.26 3.88
C GLN A 29 -10.65 13.73 2.48
N THR A 30 -9.76 14.41 1.77
CA THR A 30 -9.10 13.90 0.59
C THR A 30 -8.61 12.50 0.90
N SER A 31 -9.38 11.48 0.49
CA SER A 31 -8.89 10.14 0.32
C SER A 31 -7.80 10.26 -0.72
N LYS A 32 -6.53 10.35 -0.28
CA LYS A 32 -5.40 10.12 -1.16
C LYS A 32 -5.70 8.77 -1.79
N LYS A 33 -6.04 8.75 -3.07
CA LYS A 33 -6.04 7.56 -3.90
C LYS A 33 -4.76 6.82 -3.55
N GLN A 34 -4.85 5.75 -2.77
CA GLN A 34 -3.70 4.99 -2.37
C GLN A 34 -3.18 4.38 -3.66
N THR A 35 -2.14 4.98 -4.22
CA THR A 35 -1.46 4.43 -5.36
C THR A 35 -0.97 3.06 -4.90
N ILE A 36 -1.63 2.01 -5.37
CA ILE A 36 -1.15 0.66 -5.15
C ILE A 36 0.21 0.64 -5.83
N MET A 37 1.24 0.37 -5.03
CA MET A 37 2.61 0.27 -5.51
C MET A 37 2.68 -0.79 -6.61
N ASP A 38 3.43 -0.48 -7.66
CA ASP A 38 3.59 -1.39 -8.78
C ASP A 38 4.67 -2.45 -8.50
N LEU A 39 4.22 -3.59 -7.99
CA LEU A 39 5.06 -4.76 -7.73
C LEU A 39 5.41 -5.54 -9.01
N SER A 40 4.83 -5.20 -10.17
CA SER A 40 5.18 -5.85 -11.44
C SER A 40 6.61 -5.53 -11.88
N LYS A 41 7.21 -4.47 -11.34
CA LYS A 41 8.63 -4.11 -11.52
C LYS A 41 9.60 -5.15 -10.94
N ILE A 42 9.15 -5.94 -9.96
CA ILE A 42 9.99 -6.95 -9.31
C ILE A 42 9.97 -8.24 -10.13
N THR A 43 11.07 -8.50 -10.84
CA THR A 43 11.16 -9.62 -11.79
C THR A 43 11.49 -10.95 -11.12
N ASP A 44 12.17 -10.96 -9.97
CA ASP A 44 12.42 -12.18 -9.21
C ASP A 44 11.14 -12.60 -8.45
N PRO A 45 10.56 -13.77 -8.74
CA PRO A 45 9.29 -14.17 -8.14
C PRO A 45 9.35 -14.32 -6.62
N SER A 46 10.46 -14.80 -6.06
CA SER A 46 10.61 -14.97 -4.61
C SER A 46 10.73 -13.62 -3.91
N VAL A 47 11.45 -12.67 -4.52
CA VAL A 47 11.57 -11.31 -3.97
C VAL A 47 10.23 -10.60 -4.04
N LYS A 48 9.51 -10.75 -5.16
CA LYS A 48 8.17 -10.19 -5.31
C LYS A 48 7.21 -10.70 -4.23
N GLN A 49 7.17 -12.02 -4.02
CA GLN A 49 6.31 -12.64 -3.00
C GLN A 49 6.73 -12.23 -1.58
N ALA A 50 8.02 -12.12 -1.29
CA ALA A 50 8.49 -11.63 0.00
C ALA A 50 8.08 -10.17 0.22
N ILE A 51 8.27 -9.29 -0.77
CA ILE A 51 7.83 -7.89 -0.69
C ILE A 51 6.30 -7.81 -0.53
N GLU A 52 5.52 -8.63 -1.23
CA GLU A 52 4.06 -8.72 -1.03
C GLU A 52 3.72 -9.09 0.43
N ALA A 53 4.41 -10.06 1.01
CA ALA A 53 4.22 -10.43 2.42
C ALA A 53 4.59 -9.27 3.37
N LEU A 54 5.71 -8.57 3.13
CA LEU A 54 6.10 -7.39 3.90
C LEU A 54 5.04 -6.29 3.84
N GLN A 55 4.55 -5.97 2.64
CA GLN A 55 3.52 -4.95 2.42
C GLN A 55 2.22 -5.26 3.16
N ASN A 56 1.89 -6.55 3.30
CA ASN A 56 0.69 -7.03 3.98
C ASN A 56 0.88 -7.27 5.48
N GLY A 57 2.10 -7.13 6.01
CA GLY A 57 2.41 -7.52 7.39
C GLY A 57 2.25 -9.02 7.66
N ASP A 58 2.37 -9.85 6.61
CA ASP A 58 2.13 -11.28 6.68
C ASP A 58 3.36 -12.02 7.22
N LYS A 59 3.14 -12.91 8.20
CA LYS A 59 4.19 -13.77 8.77
C LYS A 59 4.76 -14.77 7.75
N SER A 60 4.12 -14.98 6.60
CA SER A 60 4.73 -15.69 5.48
C SER A 60 6.07 -15.06 5.04
N TRP A 61 6.32 -13.78 5.36
CA TRP A 61 7.63 -13.10 5.24
C TRP A 61 8.79 -13.98 5.74
N TYR A 62 8.67 -14.55 6.94
CA TYR A 62 9.73 -15.36 7.55
C TYR A 62 10.01 -16.65 6.75
N SER A 63 9.03 -17.17 6.02
CA SER A 63 9.16 -18.43 5.30
C SER A 63 10.06 -18.33 4.05
N PHE A 64 10.33 -17.13 3.54
CA PHE A 64 11.21 -16.94 2.38
C PHE A 64 12.70 -17.02 2.73
N PHE A 65 13.03 -16.92 4.02
CA PHE A 65 14.39 -16.90 4.51
C PHE A 65 14.84 -18.29 4.97
N THR A 66 16.16 -18.47 5.10
CA THR A 66 16.73 -19.59 5.85
C THR A 66 16.37 -19.47 7.34
N GLU A 67 16.64 -20.50 8.15
CA GLU A 67 16.29 -20.48 9.58
C GLU A 67 16.99 -19.34 10.35
N ASN A 68 18.21 -19.01 9.93
CA ASN A 68 19.09 -18.01 10.54
C ASN A 68 19.72 -17.13 9.44
N PRO A 69 18.94 -16.24 8.81
CA PRO A 69 19.47 -15.36 7.78
C PRO A 69 20.33 -14.28 8.44
N THR A 70 21.38 -13.85 7.73
CA THR A 70 22.15 -12.68 8.14
C THR A 70 21.44 -11.40 7.69
N MET A 71 21.54 -10.32 8.46
CA MET A 71 20.95 -9.05 8.08
C MET A 71 21.87 -7.88 8.42
N THR A 72 21.86 -6.85 7.58
CA THR A 72 22.44 -5.55 7.92
C THR A 72 21.43 -4.43 7.77
N ASP A 73 21.50 -3.43 8.64
CA ASP A 73 20.85 -2.13 8.52
C ASP A 73 21.92 -1.04 8.44
N ASP A 74 21.95 -0.30 7.33
CA ASP A 74 23.00 0.68 7.01
C ASP A 74 24.43 0.11 7.16
N GLY A 75 24.59 -1.17 6.78
CA GLY A 75 25.86 -1.90 6.85
C GLY A 75 26.23 -2.43 8.24
N GLN A 76 25.44 -2.15 9.28
CA GLN A 76 25.63 -2.71 10.62
C GLN A 76 24.84 -4.01 10.79
N HIS A 77 25.42 -5.03 11.41
CA HIS A 77 24.73 -6.30 11.63
C HIS A 77 23.58 -6.14 12.62
N VAL A 78 22.42 -6.69 12.28
CA VAL A 78 21.21 -6.67 13.12
C VAL A 78 20.58 -8.06 13.16
N ASP A 79 19.93 -8.40 14.27
CA ASP A 79 19.19 -9.65 14.37
C ASP A 79 17.89 -9.57 13.55
N PHE A 80 17.77 -10.44 12.55
CA PHE A 80 16.66 -10.43 11.60
C PHE A 80 15.29 -10.60 12.29
N LYS A 81 15.18 -11.58 13.20
CA LYS A 81 13.90 -11.88 13.88
C LYS A 81 13.48 -10.74 14.81
N SER A 82 14.43 -10.19 15.56
CA SER A 82 14.19 -9.05 16.45
C SER A 82 13.81 -7.80 15.67
N PHE A 83 14.46 -7.53 14.53
CA PHE A 83 14.13 -6.41 13.65
C PHE A 83 12.68 -6.53 13.16
N PHE A 84 12.33 -7.63 12.49
CA PHE A 84 11.01 -7.80 11.89
C PHE A 84 9.88 -8.09 12.88
N SER A 85 10.19 -8.50 14.12
CA SER A 85 9.16 -8.55 15.17
C SER A 85 8.56 -7.18 15.50
N ASN A 86 9.30 -6.10 15.24
CA ASN A 86 8.85 -4.72 15.40
C ASN A 86 8.41 -4.09 14.07
N ALA A 87 9.11 -4.41 12.97
CA ALA A 87 8.86 -3.77 11.67
C ALA A 87 7.67 -4.37 10.90
N LEU A 88 7.47 -5.68 10.93
CA LEU A 88 6.47 -6.35 10.08
C LEU A 88 5.05 -5.89 10.44
N GLY A 89 4.32 -5.37 9.45
CA GLY A 89 2.98 -4.81 9.60
C GLY A 89 2.95 -3.32 9.99
N ASN A 90 4.08 -2.76 10.42
CA ASN A 90 4.22 -1.34 10.75
C ASN A 90 4.99 -0.57 9.67
N GLU A 91 5.91 -1.25 8.99
CA GLU A 91 6.82 -0.67 8.01
C GLU A 91 6.59 -1.27 6.62
N LYS A 92 6.68 -0.43 5.59
CA LYS A 92 6.35 -0.80 4.22
C LYS A 92 6.93 0.17 3.20
N PHE A 93 7.15 -0.31 1.99
CA PHE A 93 7.40 0.56 0.85
C PHE A 93 6.14 1.37 0.53
N LEU A 94 6.35 2.60 0.05
CA LEU A 94 5.35 3.51 -0.51
C LEU A 94 5.46 3.60 -2.04
N SER A 95 6.67 3.40 -2.57
CA SER A 95 6.94 3.28 -4.00
C SER A 95 8.05 2.25 -4.24
N ILE A 96 8.04 1.60 -5.41
CA ILE A 96 9.23 0.97 -5.99
C ILE A 96 9.70 1.86 -7.12
N ASP A 97 10.87 2.44 -6.95
CA ASP A 97 11.43 3.41 -7.90
C ASP A 97 12.24 2.68 -8.97
N ARG A 98 13.10 1.75 -8.55
CA ARG A 98 13.92 0.91 -9.44
C ARG A 98 14.13 -0.49 -8.86
N VAL A 99 14.39 -1.42 -9.76
CA VAL A 99 14.71 -2.83 -9.46
C VAL A 99 15.92 -3.21 -10.28
N GLU A 100 16.93 -3.77 -9.63
CA GLU A 100 18.22 -4.09 -10.22
C GLU A 100 18.63 -5.53 -9.86
N ASN A 101 19.80 -5.98 -10.34
CA ASN A 101 20.41 -7.26 -9.98
C ASN A 101 19.46 -8.46 -10.17
N ASP A 102 18.89 -8.57 -11.37
CA ASP A 102 17.91 -9.60 -11.75
C ASP A 102 16.73 -9.69 -10.77
N GLY A 103 16.24 -8.55 -10.27
CA GLY A 103 15.09 -8.50 -9.38
C GLY A 103 15.40 -8.58 -7.89
N LYS A 104 16.68 -8.62 -7.50
CA LYS A 104 17.12 -8.85 -6.10
C LYS A 104 17.47 -7.58 -5.35
N ASP A 105 17.66 -6.48 -6.05
CA ASP A 105 17.94 -5.18 -5.44
C ASP A 105 16.72 -4.28 -5.65
N ILE A 106 16.01 -3.99 -4.57
CA ILE A 106 14.78 -3.19 -4.56
C ILE A 106 15.08 -1.82 -3.99
N TYR A 107 14.66 -0.78 -4.67
CA TYR A 107 14.84 0.60 -4.23
C TYR A 107 13.51 1.35 -4.26
N GLY A 108 13.27 2.16 -3.24
CA GLY A 108 12.03 2.91 -3.16
C GLY A 108 11.90 3.75 -1.89
N ASN A 109 10.84 4.54 -1.83
CA ASN A 109 10.48 5.23 -0.60
C ASN A 109 9.86 4.25 0.39
N PHE A 110 10.33 4.25 1.63
CA PHE A 110 9.91 3.33 2.67
C PHE A 110 9.46 4.07 3.92
N GLN A 111 8.32 3.69 4.46
CA GLN A 111 7.78 4.16 5.72
C GLN A 111 8.38 3.33 6.86
N ALA A 112 9.38 3.87 7.54
CA ALA A 112 10.09 3.24 8.66
C ALA A 112 9.42 3.57 10.01
N GLY A 113 8.12 3.29 10.12
CA GLY A 113 7.35 3.48 11.35
C GLY A 113 7.48 4.90 11.92
N LYS A 114 8.00 5.01 13.15
CA LYS A 114 8.19 6.28 13.87
C LYS A 114 9.34 7.14 13.35
N TRP A 115 10.25 6.58 12.55
CA TRP A 115 11.45 7.27 12.10
C TRP A 115 11.18 8.18 10.90
N GLY A 116 10.13 7.90 10.13
CA GLY A 116 9.69 8.73 9.01
C GLY A 116 9.64 7.96 7.70
N THR A 117 9.80 8.69 6.59
CA THR A 117 9.81 8.12 5.24
C THR A 117 11.10 8.52 4.55
N PHE A 118 11.83 7.53 4.04
CA PHE A 118 13.12 7.76 3.39
C PHE A 118 13.27 6.86 2.16
N PRO A 119 14.09 7.26 1.17
CA PRO A 119 14.54 6.34 0.14
C PRO A 119 15.43 5.27 0.77
N VAL A 120 15.17 4.00 0.48
CA VAL A 120 15.94 2.86 0.98
C VAL A 120 16.28 1.91 -0.15
N PHE A 121 17.20 0.99 0.14
CA PHE A 121 17.41 -0.23 -0.63
C PHE A 121 17.13 -1.46 0.23
N PHE A 122 16.65 -2.53 -0.39
CA PHE A 122 16.60 -3.89 0.14
C PHE A 122 17.31 -4.79 -0.87
N ARG A 123 18.36 -5.51 -0.44
CA ARG A 123 19.12 -6.44 -1.28
C ARG A 123 18.99 -7.87 -0.76
N PHE A 124 18.46 -8.74 -1.59
CA PHE A 124 18.20 -10.13 -1.26
C PHE A 124 19.28 -11.04 -1.81
N HIS A 125 19.84 -11.90 -0.96
CA HIS A 125 20.82 -12.90 -1.38
C HIS A 125 20.25 -14.30 -1.18
N LYS A 126 20.20 -15.08 -2.27
CA LYS A 126 19.67 -16.45 -2.25
C LYS A 126 20.80 -17.45 -2.08
N ASN A 127 20.54 -18.50 -1.31
CA ASN A 127 21.36 -19.70 -1.28
C ASN A 127 21.04 -20.61 -2.49
N ALA A 128 21.72 -21.76 -2.57
CA ALA A 128 21.56 -22.73 -3.66
C ALA A 128 20.13 -23.33 -3.75
N GLU A 129 19.42 -23.40 -2.62
CA GLU A 129 18.03 -23.88 -2.54
C GLU A 129 16.99 -22.79 -2.87
N GLY A 130 17.44 -21.56 -3.14
CA GLY A 130 16.58 -20.43 -3.49
C GLY A 130 15.96 -19.70 -2.29
N LYS A 131 16.32 -20.05 -1.04
CA LYS A 131 15.94 -19.31 0.17
C LYS A 131 16.86 -18.11 0.37
N PHE A 132 16.34 -17.05 0.99
CA PHE A 132 17.15 -15.89 1.33
C PHE A 132 18.01 -16.16 2.55
N GLU A 133 19.33 -16.21 2.37
CA GLU A 133 20.32 -16.38 3.45
C GLU A 133 20.83 -15.05 4.00
N ARG A 134 20.62 -13.96 3.27
CA ARG A 134 20.99 -12.60 3.69
C ARG A 134 20.04 -11.54 3.14
N LEU A 135 19.78 -10.52 3.96
CA LEU A 135 19.10 -9.30 3.57
C LEU A 135 19.93 -8.08 4.00
N ASP A 136 20.31 -7.23 3.05
CA ASP A 136 20.90 -5.93 3.38
C ASP A 136 19.86 -4.84 3.15
N ILE A 137 19.59 -4.05 4.18
CA ILE A 137 18.77 -2.85 4.08
C ILE A 137 19.59 -1.61 4.44
N GLY A 138 19.16 -0.46 3.94
CA GLY A 138 19.74 0.81 4.34
C GLY A 138 19.17 1.98 3.55
N GLN A 139 19.51 3.19 4.00
CA GLN A 139 19.09 4.42 3.36
C GLN A 139 19.81 4.61 2.01
N ASN A 140 19.05 4.83 0.94
CA ASN A 140 19.58 5.15 -0.38
C ASN A 140 19.73 6.67 -0.51
N LYS A 141 20.92 7.18 -0.16
CA LYS A 141 21.28 8.60 -0.21
C LYS A 141 21.50 9.11 -1.64
#